data_AF-A0A966DQG4-F1
#
_entry.id   AF-A0A966DQG4-F1
#
_cell.length_a   1.000
_cell.length_b   1.000
_cell.length_c   1.000
_cell.angle_alpha   90.00
_cell.angle_beta   90.00
_cell.angle_gamma   90.00
#
_symmetry.space_group_name_H-M   'P 1'
#
loop_
_entity.id
_entity.type
_entity.pdbx_description
1 polymer ?
#
loop_
_entity_poly.entity_id
_entity_poly.type
_entity_poly.pdbx_seq_one_letter_code
_entity_poly.pdbx_strand_id
1 'polypeptide(L)'
;MKQVFRERGWGLPSGASWHRDLLMAAEDHGVIPAIMNTKLREYLAFRHFFTHAYVLDVNPQRMEFLVDQLPDLFKELKDVFKESCEDAM
;
A
#
# COMPACT_ATOMS: atom_id res chain seq x y z
N MET A 1 -4.19 3.90 -6.26
CA MET A 1 -5.15 2.87 -5.79
C MET A 1 -6.60 3.32 -5.85
N LYS A 2 -7.10 4.20 -4.96
CA LYS A 2 -8.51 4.64 -5.05
C LYS A 2 -8.89 5.23 -6.40
N GLN A 3 -7.99 6.02 -7.01
CA GLN A 3 -8.21 6.59 -8.34
C GLN A 3 -8.33 5.50 -9.40
N VAL A 4 -7.38 4.55 -9.44
CA VAL A 4 -7.44 3.38 -10.34
C VAL A 4 -8.78 2.63 -10.22
N PHE A 5 -9.26 2.38 -8.99
CA PHE A 5 -10.55 1.71 -8.78
C PHE A 5 -11.73 2.53 -9.30
N ARG A 6 -11.71 3.85 -9.11
CA ARG A 6 -12.75 4.75 -9.66
C ARG A 6 -12.74 4.77 -11.18
N GLU A 7 -11.56 4.84 -11.78
CA GLU A 7 -11.39 4.84 -13.24
C GLU A 7 -11.83 3.51 -13.87
N ARG A 8 -11.53 2.38 -13.21
CA ARG A 8 -11.92 1.03 -13.66
C ARG A 8 -13.37 0.67 -13.29
N GLY A 9 -14.07 1.52 -12.54
CA GLY A 9 -15.44 1.26 -12.06
C GLY A 9 -15.56 0.16 -11.00
N TRP A 10 -14.45 -0.22 -10.35
CA TRP A 10 -14.45 -1.24 -9.31
C TRP A 10 -14.98 -0.71 -7.97
N GLY A 11 -15.62 -1.61 -7.22
CA GLY A 11 -16.16 -1.31 -5.91
C GLY A 11 -15.06 -0.87 -4.94
N LEU A 12 -15.28 0.26 -4.25
CA LEU A 12 -14.38 0.70 -3.20
C LEU A 12 -14.76 0.05 -1.86
N PRO A 13 -13.82 -0.59 -1.15
CA PRO A 13 -14.09 -1.10 0.18
C PRO A 13 -14.37 0.06 1.16
N SER A 14 -15.13 -0.25 2.21
CA SER A 14 -15.57 0.69 3.24
C SER A 14 -15.42 0.07 4.64
N GLY A 15 -15.63 0.86 5.71
CA GLY A 15 -15.46 0.41 7.09
C GLY A 15 -14.02 0.55 7.63
N ALA A 16 -13.77 0.13 8.87
CA ALA A 16 -12.50 0.41 9.56
C ALA A 16 -11.25 -0.21 8.87
N SER A 17 -11.41 -1.35 8.21
CA SER A 17 -10.32 -2.06 7.52
C SER A 17 -10.12 -1.66 6.06
N TRP A 18 -10.82 -0.63 5.57
CA TRP A 18 -10.91 -0.35 4.13
C TRP A 18 -9.55 -0.20 3.44
N HIS A 19 -8.52 0.31 4.13
CA HIS A 19 -7.17 0.46 3.55
C HIS A 19 -6.53 -0.89 3.20
N ARG A 20 -6.65 -1.88 4.11
CA ARG A 20 -6.14 -3.24 3.90
C ARG A 20 -6.92 -3.91 2.78
N ASP A 21 -8.24 -3.79 2.82
CA ASP A 21 -9.13 -4.43 1.87
C ASP A 21 -8.92 -3.85 0.45
N LEU A 22 -8.59 -2.56 0.33
CA LEU A 22 -8.23 -1.93 -0.94
C LEU A 22 -6.92 -2.48 -1.51
N LEU A 23 -5.92 -2.76 -0.66
CA LEU A 23 -4.68 -3.39 -1.11
C LEU A 23 -4.89 -4.85 -1.53
N MET A 24 -5.75 -5.59 -0.84
CA MET A 24 -6.11 -6.96 -1.24
C MET A 24 -6.80 -6.96 -2.60
N ALA A 25 -7.84 -6.15 -2.75
CA ALA A 25 -8.57 -6.06 -4.02
C ALA A 25 -7.66 -5.62 -5.18
N ALA A 26 -6.67 -4.78 -4.92
CA ALA A 26 -5.76 -4.34 -5.97
C ALA A 26 -4.74 -5.41 -6.38
N GLU A 27 -4.36 -6.31 -5.47
CA GLU A 27 -3.62 -7.52 -5.82
C GLU A 27 -4.51 -8.47 -6.63
N ASP A 28 -5.75 -8.70 -6.17
CA ASP A 28 -6.72 -9.57 -6.84
C ASP A 28 -7.04 -9.09 -8.27
N HIS A 29 -7.10 -7.78 -8.48
CA HIS A 29 -7.29 -7.16 -9.79
C HIS A 29 -6.00 -7.01 -10.62
N GLY A 30 -4.86 -7.50 -10.14
CA GLY A 30 -3.58 -7.46 -10.85
C GLY A 30 -2.98 -6.06 -11.00
N VAL A 31 -3.47 -5.06 -10.24
CA VAL A 31 -2.93 -3.69 -10.27
C VAL A 31 -1.55 -3.61 -9.62
N ILE A 32 -1.31 -4.48 -8.64
CA ILE A 32 -0.02 -4.62 -7.99
C ILE A 32 0.29 -6.11 -7.81
N PRO A 33 1.57 -6.52 -7.84
CA PRO A 33 1.94 -7.89 -7.52
C PRO A 33 1.84 -8.16 -6.02
N ALA A 34 1.70 -9.44 -5.63
CA ALA A 34 1.60 -9.88 -4.24
C ALA A 34 2.76 -9.38 -3.34
N ILE A 35 3.97 -9.30 -3.89
CA ILE A 35 5.14 -8.77 -3.18
C ILE A 35 4.97 -7.29 -2.81
N MET A 36 4.38 -6.50 -3.69
CA MET A 36 4.10 -5.09 -3.45
C MET A 36 3.00 -4.92 -2.40
N ASN A 37 1.99 -5.79 -2.41
CA ASN A 37 0.97 -5.79 -1.37
C ASN A 37 1.60 -6.04 0.01
N THR A 38 2.44 -7.06 0.11
CA THR A 38 3.16 -7.41 1.35
C THR A 38 3.98 -6.23 1.86
N LYS A 39 4.77 -5.58 1.01
CA LYS A 39 5.54 -4.39 1.39
C LYS A 39 4.63 -3.25 1.87
N LEU A 40 3.56 -2.93 1.16
CA LEU A 40 2.64 -1.85 1.52
C LEU A 40 1.85 -2.11 2.82
N ARG A 41 1.58 -3.37 3.17
CA ARG A 41 0.92 -3.73 4.43
C ARG A 41 1.77 -3.35 5.66
N GLU A 42 3.10 -3.43 5.57
CA GLU A 42 3.99 -3.00 6.65
C GLU A 42 3.82 -1.51 6.97
N TYR A 43 3.63 -0.68 5.94
CA TYR A 43 3.38 0.75 6.12
C TYR A 43 1.97 1.05 6.64
N LEU A 44 0.96 0.23 6.30
CA LEU A 44 -0.36 0.33 6.92
C LEU A 44 -0.32 -0.02 8.41
N ALA A 45 0.42 -1.08 8.77
CA ALA A 45 0.63 -1.47 10.15
C ALA A 45 1.37 -0.36 10.92
N PHE A 46 2.43 0.21 10.33
CA PHE A 46 3.12 1.36 10.88
C PHE A 46 2.18 2.55 11.10
N ARG A 47 1.35 2.90 10.11
CA ARG A 47 0.37 3.99 10.26
C ARG A 47 -0.64 3.73 11.37
N HIS A 48 -1.19 2.52 11.44
CA HIS A 48 -2.14 2.14 12.49
C HIS A 48 -1.49 2.25 13.88
N PHE A 49 -0.28 1.72 14.00
CA PHE A 49 0.50 1.78 15.22
C PHE A 49 0.81 3.23 15.62
N PHE A 50 1.37 4.04 14.73
CA PHE A 50 1.72 5.44 15.02
C PHE A 50 0.50 6.30 15.36
N THR A 51 -0.67 6.02 14.77
CA THR A 51 -1.89 6.80 15.02
C THR A 51 -2.55 6.46 16.37
N HIS A 52 -2.35 5.24 16.90
CA HIS A 52 -3.06 4.75 18.09
C HIS A 52 -2.17 4.42 19.29
N ALA A 53 -0.93 4.01 19.05
CA ALA A 53 0.06 3.75 20.10
C ALA A 53 0.78 5.05 20.42
N TYR A 54 0.19 5.87 21.29
CA TYR A 54 0.84 7.03 21.87
C TYR A 54 2.13 6.58 22.60
N VAL A 55 3.27 6.69 21.90
CA VAL A 55 4.65 6.86 22.36
C VAL A 55 5.29 5.75 23.21
N LEU A 56 4.56 4.78 23.76
CA LEU A 56 5.13 3.85 24.75
C LEU A 56 5.89 2.63 24.21
N ASP A 57 5.72 2.22 22.94
CA ASP A 57 6.32 0.97 22.43
C ASP A 57 6.80 1.07 20.96
N VAL A 58 7.28 2.26 20.58
CA VAL A 58 7.77 2.50 19.23
C VAL A 58 9.16 1.88 19.08
N ASN A 59 9.29 0.82 18.29
CA ASN A 59 10.58 0.19 17.96
C ASN A 59 11.36 1.08 16.96
N PRO A 60 12.44 1.77 17.37
CA PRO A 60 13.15 2.71 16.51
C PRO A 60 13.82 2.04 15.31
N GLN A 61 14.37 0.84 15.48
CA GLN A 61 15.03 0.09 14.41
C GLN A 61 14.04 -0.28 13.30
N ARG A 62 12.81 -0.67 13.65
CA ARG A 62 11.75 -0.92 12.67
C ARG A 62 11.36 0.35 11.92
N MET A 63 11.32 1.49 12.59
CA MET A 63 11.01 2.77 11.94
C MET A 63 12.10 3.20 10.97
N GLU A 64 13.35 3.18 11.42
CA GLU A 64 14.52 3.51 10.60
C GLU A 64 14.53 2.65 9.34
N PHE A 65 14.36 1.34 9.49
CA PHE A 65 14.25 0.43 8.36
C PHE A 65 13.11 0.81 7.39
N LEU A 66 11.90 1.10 7.88
CA LEU A 66 10.78 1.49 7.02
C LEU A 66 11.02 2.81 6.28
N VAL A 67 11.69 3.78 6.93
CA VAL A 67 12.05 5.07 6.34
C VAL A 67 13.13 4.89 5.28
N ASP A 68 14.17 4.10 5.57
CA ASP A 68 15.27 3.83 4.64
C ASP A 68 14.80 3.11 3.37
N GLN A 69 13.83 2.19 3.51
CA GLN A 69 13.26 1.46 2.37
C GLN A 69 12.22 2.26 1.58
N LEU A 70 11.75 3.39 2.10
CA LEU A 70 10.66 4.16 1.48
C LEU A 70 10.98 4.69 0.08
N PRO A 71 12.18 5.26 -0.21
CA PRO A 71 12.52 5.75 -1.54
C PRO A 71 12.49 4.65 -2.60
N ASP A 72 13.06 3.49 -2.28
CA ASP A 72 13.11 2.34 -3.18
C ASP A 72 11.72 1.74 -3.41
N LEU A 73 10.94 1.56 -2.34
CA LEU A 73 9.56 1.12 -2.46
C LEU A 73 8.73 2.06 -3.33
N PHE A 74 8.90 3.37 -3.16
CA PHE A 74 8.16 4.35 -3.94
C PHE A 74 8.55 4.33 -5.43
N LYS A 75 9.83 4.07 -5.72
CA LYS A 75 10.31 3.86 -7.08
C LYS A 75 9.70 2.59 -7.69
N GLU A 76 9.77 1.45 -7.00
CA GLU A 76 9.17 0.20 -7.45
C GLU A 76 7.66 0.35 -7.70
N LEU A 77 6.95 1.00 -6.78
CA LEU A 77 5.51 1.23 -6.92
C LEU A 77 5.18 2.09 -8.15
N LYS A 78 5.99 3.11 -8.42
CA LYS A 78 5.83 3.93 -9.63
C LYS A 78 6.01 3.11 -10.90
N ASP A 79 7.00 2.23 -10.92
CA ASP A 79 7.29 1.41 -12.09
C ASP A 79 6.16 0.39 -12.33
N VAL A 80 5.62 -0.24 -11.29
CA VAL A 80 4.41 -1.09 -11.37
C VAL A 80 3.22 -0.34 -11.99
N PHE A 81 3.00 0.92 -11.62
CA PHE A 81 1.91 1.71 -12.19
C PHE A 81 2.17 2.16 -13.64
N LYS A 82 3.43 2.33 -14.07
CA LYS A 82 3.74 2.60 -15.47
C LYS A 82 3.43 1.38 -16.34
N GLU A 83 3.89 0.21 -15.90
CA GLU A 83 3.66 -1.06 -16.59
C GLU A 83 2.15 -1.35 -16.71
N SER A 84 1.39 -1.14 -15.64
CA SER A 84 -0.07 -1.33 -15.63
C SER A 84 -0.86 -0.35 -16.51
N CYS A 85 -0.24 0.74 -16.97
CA CYS A 85 -0.83 1.70 -17.90
C CYS A 85 -0.50 1.38 -19.37
N GLU A 86 0.59 0.66 -19.66
CA GLU A 86 0.95 0.27 -21.03
C GLU A 86 0.06 -0.87 -21.57
N ASP A 87 -0.41 -1.77 -20.70
CA ASP A 87 -1.35 -2.85 -21.08
C ASP A 87 -2.80 -2.38 -21.32
N ALA A 88 -3.07 -1.08 -21.21
CA ALA A 88 -4.41 -0.48 -21.34
C ALA A 88 -4.58 0.44 -22.57
N MET A 89 -3.62 0.46 -23.51
CA MET A 89 -3.68 1.20 -24.77
C MET A 89 -3.53 0.27 -25.98
#